data_AF-A0A2E4JPN9-F1
#
_entry.id   AF-A0A2E4JPN9-F1
#
_cell.length_a   1.000
_cell.length_b   1.000
_cell.length_c   1.000
_cell.angle_alpha   90.00
_cell.angle_beta   90.00
_cell.angle_gamma   90.00
#
_symmetry.space_group_name_H-M   'P 1'
#
loop_
_entity.id
_entity.type
_entity.pdbx_description
1 polymer ?
#
loop_
_entity_poly.entity_id
_entity_poly.type
_entity_poly.pdbx_seq_one_letter_code
_entity_poly.pdbx_strand_id
1 'polypeptide(L)'
;MSGLFRLETGLALASIGLHGMFIAYLLSFYHALSRPIDGPNIMSHPTELLMVAIFIFALPGFGLACITYFISKRDAPRMASMILIAHGILMPLGMFYASTLTNNINEEYRSFEILTIPIIFLVPGFIPIGFGVHIAKLKPVKRRYT
;
A
#
# COMPACT_ATOMS: atom_id res chain seq x y z
N MET A 1 30.95 -7.74 -3.65
CA MET A 1 29.55 -8.04 -4.03
C MET A 1 28.77 -6.75 -4.02
N SER A 2 28.40 -6.28 -5.20
CA SER A 2 27.86 -4.94 -5.48
C SER A 2 26.40 -4.79 -5.03
N GLY A 3 26.20 -4.00 -3.99
CA GLY A 3 25.25 -2.86 -3.91
C GLY A 3 23.73 -3.04 -4.11
N LEU A 4 23.22 -4.15 -4.65
CA LEU A 4 21.82 -4.25 -5.09
C LEU A 4 20.87 -4.73 -3.98
N PHE A 5 21.34 -5.55 -3.04
CA PHE A 5 20.49 -6.14 -2.00
C PHE A 5 20.93 -5.68 -0.61
N ARG A 6 20.61 -4.42 -0.30
CA ARG A 6 20.59 -3.95 1.08
C ARG A 6 19.25 -4.28 1.71
N LEU A 7 19.24 -4.65 3.00
CA LEU A 7 18.04 -5.03 3.73
C LEU A 7 16.93 -3.97 3.58
N GLU A 8 17.30 -2.70 3.66
CA GLU A 8 16.36 -1.57 3.55
C GLU A 8 15.72 -1.51 2.17
N THR A 9 16.49 -1.75 1.10
CA THR A 9 15.97 -1.78 -0.26
C THR A 9 15.00 -2.95 -0.44
N GLY A 10 15.33 -4.12 0.12
CA GLY A 10 14.45 -5.30 0.09
C GLY A 10 13.14 -5.08 0.84
N LEU A 11 13.19 -4.47 2.03
CA LEU A 11 12.00 -4.12 2.81
C LEU A 11 11.15 -3.05 2.12
N ALA A 12 11.78 -2.06 1.49
CA ALA A 12 11.09 -1.06 0.68
C ALA A 12 10.35 -1.71 -0.49
N LEU A 13 11.00 -2.67 -1.17
CA LEU A 13 10.44 -3.37 -2.31
C LEU A 13 9.27 -4.29 -1.89
N ALA A 14 9.40 -4.97 -0.76
CA ALA A 14 8.31 -5.77 -0.19
C ALA A 14 7.11 -4.89 0.21
N SER A 15 7.36 -3.70 0.77
CA SER A 15 6.32 -2.72 1.14
C SER A 15 5.50 -2.25 -0.07
N ILE A 16 6.16 -1.79 -1.13
CA ILE A 16 5.47 -1.39 -2.36
C ILE A 16 4.76 -2.57 -3.04
N GLY A 17 5.36 -3.76 -3.01
CA GLY A 17 4.76 -4.98 -3.54
C GLY A 17 3.46 -5.35 -2.84
N LEU A 18 3.42 -5.31 -1.51
CA LEU A 18 2.20 -5.59 -0.74
C LEU A 18 1.09 -4.58 -1.02
N HIS A 19 1.41 -3.28 -1.11
CA HIS A 19 0.39 -2.29 -1.50
C HIS A 19 -0.05 -2.43 -2.96
N GLY A 20 0.85 -2.79 -3.87
CA GLY A 20 0.48 -3.13 -5.25
C GLY A 20 -0.53 -4.29 -5.29
N MET A 21 -0.28 -5.35 -4.53
CA MET A 21 -1.21 -6.47 -4.39
C MET A 21 -2.53 -6.05 -3.76
N PHE A 22 -2.51 -5.21 -2.72
CA PHE A 22 -3.73 -4.68 -2.09
C PHE A 22 -4.59 -3.90 -3.10
N ILE A 23 -3.98 -3.00 -3.87
CA ILE A 23 -4.67 -2.22 -4.89
C ILE A 23 -5.27 -3.14 -5.94
N ALA A 24 -4.48 -4.08 -6.48
CA ALA A 24 -4.97 -5.03 -7.50
C ALA A 24 -6.14 -5.88 -6.99
N TYR A 25 -6.06 -6.36 -5.74
CA TYR A 25 -7.13 -7.07 -5.07
C TYR A 25 -8.37 -6.18 -4.96
N LEU A 26 -8.24 -4.95 -4.45
CA LEU A 26 -9.37 -4.04 -4.21
C LEU A 26 -10.10 -3.67 -5.50
N LEU A 27 -9.34 -3.40 -6.58
CA LEU A 27 -9.91 -3.12 -7.89
C LEU A 27 -10.68 -4.33 -8.44
N SER A 28 -10.09 -5.52 -8.34
CA SER A 28 -10.74 -6.76 -8.77
C SER A 28 -12.00 -7.04 -7.95
N PHE A 29 -11.93 -6.79 -6.65
CA PHE A 29 -13.04 -6.94 -5.71
C PHE A 29 -14.20 -6.00 -6.06
N TYR A 30 -13.95 -4.71 -6.28
CA TYR A 30 -15.01 -3.77 -6.68
C TYR A 30 -15.58 -4.06 -8.06
N HIS A 31 -14.76 -4.49 -9.01
CA HIS A 31 -15.25 -4.97 -10.30
C HIS A 31 -16.18 -6.17 -10.15
N ALA A 32 -15.87 -7.12 -9.25
CA ALA A 32 -16.74 -8.26 -8.96
C ALA A 32 -18.08 -7.80 -8.34
N LEU A 33 -18.05 -6.84 -7.41
CA LEU A 33 -19.27 -6.30 -6.77
C LEU A 33 -20.11 -5.40 -7.70
N SER A 34 -19.56 -4.93 -8.81
CA SER A 34 -20.26 -4.11 -9.81
C SER A 34 -20.91 -4.93 -10.92
N ARG A 35 -20.72 -6.25 -10.95
CA ARG A 35 -21.30 -7.13 -11.98
C ARG A 35 -22.80 -7.37 -11.74
N PRO A 36 -23.62 -7.56 -12.78
CA PRO A 36 -25.02 -7.93 -12.63
C PRO A 36 -25.18 -9.17 -11.75
N ILE A 37 -26.19 -9.17 -10.87
CA ILE A 37 -26.46 -10.27 -9.95
C ILE A 37 -27.27 -11.35 -10.68
N ASP A 38 -26.55 -12.21 -11.40
CA ASP A 38 -27.13 -13.32 -12.17
C ASP A 38 -27.06 -14.64 -11.34
N GLY A 39 -27.79 -14.74 -10.23
CA GLY A 39 -27.86 -15.96 -9.41
C GLY A 39 -27.84 -15.73 -7.89
N PRO A 40 -27.76 -16.80 -7.06
CA PRO A 40 -27.61 -16.66 -5.61
C PRO A 40 -26.34 -15.85 -5.30
N ASN A 41 -26.42 -14.99 -4.27
CA ASN A 41 -25.41 -14.02 -3.88
C ASN A 41 -23.96 -14.44 -4.23
N ILE A 42 -23.35 -13.72 -5.16
CA ILE A 42 -22.01 -14.04 -5.72
C ILE A 42 -20.95 -13.99 -4.61
N MET A 43 -21.18 -13.17 -3.57
CA MET A 43 -20.27 -13.04 -2.44
C MET A 43 -21.08 -12.94 -1.13
N SER A 44 -21.05 -13.99 -0.32
CA SER A 44 -21.84 -14.07 0.92
C SER A 44 -21.29 -13.22 2.07
N HIS A 45 -19.98 -12.90 2.05
CA HIS A 45 -19.26 -12.21 3.14
C HIS A 45 -18.22 -11.22 2.58
N PRO A 46 -18.65 -10.18 1.84
CA PRO A 46 -17.74 -9.27 1.15
C PRO A 46 -16.90 -8.43 2.12
N THR A 47 -17.48 -7.99 3.24
CA THR A 47 -16.80 -7.15 4.23
C THR A 47 -15.67 -7.89 4.92
N GLU A 48 -15.88 -9.16 5.27
CA GLU A 48 -14.91 -10.01 5.95
C GLU A 48 -13.71 -10.30 5.05
N LEU A 49 -13.96 -10.58 3.76
CA LEU A 49 -12.91 -10.77 2.75
C LEU A 49 -12.05 -9.52 2.60
N LEU A 50 -12.69 -8.35 2.57
CA LEU A 50 -12.01 -7.07 2.48
C LEU A 50 -11.15 -6.78 3.73
N MET A 51 -11.67 -7.08 4.93
CA MET A 51 -10.89 -6.95 6.17
C MET A 51 -9.65 -7.86 6.14
N VAL A 52 -9.80 -9.11 5.73
CA VAL A 52 -8.66 -10.05 5.61
C VAL A 52 -7.61 -9.50 4.65
N ALA A 53 -8.01 -8.94 3.50
CA ALA A 53 -7.08 -8.33 2.55
C ALA A 53 -6.32 -7.13 3.16
N ILE A 54 -6.98 -6.30 3.98
CA ILE A 54 -6.33 -5.21 4.70
C ILE A 54 -5.23 -5.73 5.64
N PHE A 55 -5.52 -6.78 6.40
CA PHE A 55 -4.56 -7.36 7.35
C PHE A 55 -3.41 -8.11 6.68
N ILE A 56 -3.62 -8.71 5.51
CA ILE A 56 -2.58 -9.45 4.80
C ILE A 56 -1.67 -8.51 4.00
N PHE A 57 -2.25 -7.47 3.37
CA PHE A 57 -1.53 -6.64 2.40
C PHE A 57 -1.28 -5.22 2.91
N ALA A 58 -2.33 -4.48 3.25
CA ALA A 58 -2.22 -3.05 3.52
C ALA A 58 -1.45 -2.77 4.82
N LEU A 59 -1.86 -3.37 5.94
CA LEU A 59 -1.23 -3.12 7.24
C LEU A 59 0.25 -3.54 7.28
N PRO A 60 0.63 -4.75 6.82
CA PRO A 60 2.04 -5.13 6.76
C PRO A 60 2.83 -4.28 5.75
N GLY A 61 2.20 -3.85 4.66
CA GLY A 61 2.80 -2.91 3.70
C GLY A 61 3.23 -1.60 4.34
N PHE A 62 2.36 -0.94 5.11
CA PHE A 62 2.72 0.24 5.90
C PHE A 62 3.77 -0.07 6.98
N GLY A 63 3.64 -1.20 7.67
CA GLY A 63 4.61 -1.64 8.68
C GLY A 63 6.03 -1.75 8.10
N LEU A 64 6.17 -2.34 6.91
CA LEU A 64 7.44 -2.45 6.21
C LEU A 64 7.98 -1.08 5.77
N ALA A 65 7.12 -0.15 5.33
CA ALA A 65 7.55 1.22 5.01
C ALA A 65 8.13 1.94 6.25
N CYS A 66 7.47 1.81 7.40
CA CYS A 66 7.95 2.35 8.67
C CYS A 66 9.30 1.74 9.07
N ILE A 67 9.43 0.41 9.05
CA ILE A 67 10.68 -0.27 9.39
C ILE A 67 11.80 0.14 8.43
N THR A 68 11.52 0.17 7.13
CA THR A 68 12.45 0.64 6.10
C THR A 68 12.96 2.04 6.43
N TYR A 69 12.07 2.95 6.83
CA TYR A 69 12.44 4.31 7.19
C TYR A 69 13.39 4.37 8.40
N PHE A 70 13.05 3.64 9.48
CA PHE A 70 13.84 3.65 10.70
C PHE A 70 15.25 3.07 10.52
N ILE A 71 15.42 2.09 9.63
CA ILE A 71 16.74 1.54 9.31
C ILE A 71 17.48 2.47 8.34
N SER A 72 16.80 2.94 7.29
CA SER A 72 17.40 3.77 6.23
C SER A 72 17.89 5.14 6.69
N LYS A 73 17.35 5.70 7.78
CA LYS A 73 17.75 7.04 8.26
C LYS A 73 19.22 7.17 8.65
N ARG A 74 19.92 6.05 8.91
CA ARG A 74 21.36 6.06 9.27
C ARG A 74 22.26 6.04 8.05
N ASP A 75 22.01 5.10 7.14
CA ASP A 75 22.85 4.82 5.98
C ASP A 75 22.40 5.57 4.71
N ALA A 76 21.23 6.23 4.76
CA ALA A 76 20.62 7.04 3.70
C ALA A 76 20.67 6.42 2.28
N PRO A 77 20.24 5.15 2.10
CA PRO A 77 20.29 4.50 0.79
C PRO A 77 19.35 5.17 -0.21
N ARG A 78 19.91 5.68 -1.32
CA ARG A 78 19.15 6.35 -2.40
C ARG A 78 18.03 5.45 -2.97
N MET A 79 18.29 4.15 -3.15
CA MET A 79 17.30 3.23 -3.69
C MET A 79 16.07 3.06 -2.79
N ALA A 80 16.25 2.83 -1.49
CA ALA A 80 15.11 2.69 -0.57
C ALA A 80 14.30 3.98 -0.50
N SER A 81 14.96 5.14 -0.51
CA SER A 81 14.28 6.45 -0.58
C SER A 81 13.41 6.60 -1.84
N MET A 82 13.94 6.29 -3.02
CA MET A 82 13.17 6.35 -4.27
C MET A 82 11.98 5.38 -4.26
N ILE A 83 12.16 4.16 -3.74
CA ILE A 83 11.09 3.17 -3.66
C ILE A 83 9.98 3.63 -2.71
N LEU A 84 10.31 4.23 -1.55
CA LEU A 84 9.31 4.78 -0.63
C LEU A 84 8.54 5.96 -1.23
N ILE A 85 9.18 6.80 -2.03
CA ILE A 85 8.48 7.87 -2.77
C ILE A 85 7.53 7.26 -3.79
N ALA A 86 7.98 6.30 -4.60
CA ALA A 86 7.14 5.60 -5.57
C ALA A 86 5.95 4.90 -4.89
N HIS A 87 6.20 4.24 -3.76
CA HIS A 87 5.18 3.60 -2.92
C HIS A 87 4.09 4.57 -2.47
N GLY A 88 4.47 5.75 -1.98
CA GLY A 88 3.51 6.74 -1.52
C GLY A 88 2.83 7.54 -2.64
N ILE A 89 3.24 7.37 -3.89
CA ILE A 89 2.49 7.83 -5.07
C ILE A 89 1.52 6.73 -5.51
N LEU A 90 1.97 5.48 -5.53
CA LEU A 90 1.20 4.33 -5.97
C LEU A 90 -0.09 4.14 -5.15
N MET A 91 0.03 4.22 -3.82
CA MET A 91 -1.10 3.97 -2.92
C MET A 91 -2.24 4.99 -3.10
N PRO A 92 -2.01 6.32 -3.03
CA PRO A 92 -3.08 7.29 -3.27
C PRO A 92 -3.69 7.19 -4.67
N LEU A 93 -2.88 6.95 -5.72
CA LEU A 93 -3.41 6.79 -7.08
C LEU A 93 -4.34 5.58 -7.20
N GLY A 94 -3.92 4.44 -6.65
CA GLY A 94 -4.74 3.22 -6.63
C GLY A 94 -6.04 3.41 -5.86
N MET A 95 -5.97 4.06 -4.69
CA MET A 95 -7.15 4.35 -3.87
C MET A 95 -8.09 5.39 -4.51
N PHE A 96 -7.55 6.40 -5.18
CA PHE A 96 -8.34 7.36 -5.94
C PHE A 96 -9.07 6.68 -7.10
N TYR A 97 -8.42 5.79 -7.84
CA TYR A 97 -9.10 5.04 -8.88
C TYR A 97 -10.16 4.10 -8.30
N ALA A 98 -9.84 3.39 -7.22
CA ALA A 98 -10.79 2.53 -6.51
C ALA A 98 -12.03 3.28 -6.00
N SER A 99 -11.89 4.54 -5.55
CA SER A 99 -13.03 5.34 -5.10
C SER A 99 -14.00 5.71 -6.23
N THR A 100 -13.54 5.74 -7.49
CA THR A 100 -14.43 5.97 -8.64
C THR A 100 -15.31 4.75 -8.94
N LEU A 101 -14.83 3.55 -8.62
CA LEU A 101 -15.54 2.29 -8.83
C LEU A 101 -16.68 2.06 -7.83
N THR A 102 -16.62 2.68 -6.64
CA THR A 102 -17.63 2.48 -5.59
C THR A 102 -19.03 2.96 -5.98
N ASN A 103 -19.13 3.87 -6.94
CA ASN A 103 -20.40 4.34 -7.49
C ASN A 103 -21.12 3.29 -8.34
N ASN A 104 -20.41 2.27 -8.84
CA ASN A 104 -20.95 1.24 -9.72
C ASN A 104 -21.26 -0.07 -8.98
N ILE A 105 -20.99 -0.14 -7.67
CA ILE A 105 -21.27 -1.31 -6.84
C ILE A 105 -22.79 -1.47 -6.70
N ASN A 106 -23.28 -2.71 -6.81
CA ASN A 106 -24.69 -3.00 -6.60
C ASN A 106 -25.13 -2.62 -5.17
N GLU A 107 -26.36 -2.12 -5.03
CA GLU A 107 -26.93 -1.69 -3.74
C GLU A 107 -26.89 -2.78 -2.66
N GLU A 108 -26.99 -4.06 -3.05
CA GLU A 108 -26.90 -5.20 -2.11
C GLU A 108 -25.55 -5.28 -1.38
N TYR A 109 -24.47 -4.79 -1.99
CA TYR A 109 -23.12 -4.80 -1.41
C TYR A 109 -22.65 -3.43 -0.94
N ARG A 110 -23.52 -2.40 -0.97
CA ARG A 110 -23.19 -1.03 -0.51
C ARG A 110 -23.24 -0.93 1.01
N SER A 111 -22.24 -1.50 1.66
CA SER A 111 -22.01 -1.29 3.09
C SER A 111 -21.09 -0.09 3.34
N PHE A 112 -21.21 0.52 4.52
CA PHE A 112 -20.36 1.63 4.92
C PHE A 112 -18.87 1.23 4.92
N GLU A 113 -18.54 0.02 5.35
CA GLU A 113 -17.17 -0.48 5.36
C GLU A 113 -16.58 -0.50 3.96
N ILE A 114 -17.31 -1.08 3.00
CA ILE A 114 -16.85 -1.28 1.61
C ILE A 114 -16.61 0.06 0.92
N LEU A 115 -17.50 1.04 1.12
CA LEU A 115 -17.41 2.35 0.46
C LEU A 115 -16.29 3.24 1.02
N THR A 116 -15.91 3.04 2.28
CA THR A 116 -14.99 3.94 2.98
C THR A 116 -13.52 3.52 2.87
N ILE A 117 -13.23 2.25 2.55
CA ILE A 117 -11.85 1.74 2.44
C ILE A 117 -10.94 2.60 1.55
N PRO A 118 -11.31 3.01 0.32
CA PRO A 118 -10.41 3.77 -0.54
C PRO A 118 -10.07 5.13 0.09
N ILE A 119 -11.04 5.75 0.76
CA ILE A 119 -10.88 7.05 1.43
C ILE A 119 -9.93 6.91 2.63
N ILE A 120 -10.12 5.87 3.45
CA ILE A 120 -9.28 5.60 4.63
C ILE A 120 -7.81 5.43 4.24
N PHE A 121 -7.54 4.79 3.11
CA PHE A 121 -6.17 4.53 2.67
C PHE A 121 -5.57 5.61 1.76
N LEU A 122 -6.38 6.56 1.28
CA LEU A 122 -5.92 7.67 0.44
C LEU A 122 -4.92 8.57 1.19
N VAL A 123 -5.31 9.04 2.39
CA VAL A 123 -4.49 9.99 3.18
C VAL A 123 -3.22 9.34 3.75
N PRO A 124 -3.28 8.18 4.42
CA PRO A 124 -2.09 7.48 4.89
C PRO A 124 -1.15 7.06 3.76
N GLY A 125 -1.69 6.87 2.55
CA GLY A 125 -0.91 6.57 1.35
C GLY A 125 0.18 7.60 1.04
N PHE A 126 0.08 8.84 1.52
CA PHE A 126 1.12 9.86 1.34
C PHE A 126 2.29 9.77 2.35
N ILE A 127 2.13 9.05 3.46
CA ILE A 127 3.15 8.94 4.52
C ILE A 127 4.52 8.44 3.97
N PRO A 128 4.59 7.40 3.10
CA PRO A 128 5.85 6.93 2.55
C PRO A 128 6.61 7.99 1.73
N ILE A 129 5.92 8.96 1.10
CA ILE A 129 6.60 10.09 0.43
C ILE A 129 7.39 10.90 1.45
N GLY A 130 6.78 11.22 2.60
CA GLY A 130 7.45 11.95 3.68
C GLY A 130 8.71 11.24 4.15
N PHE A 131 8.63 9.92 4.34
CA PHE A 131 9.79 9.08 4.69
C PHE A 131 10.87 9.10 3.62
N GLY A 132 10.49 8.87 2.36
CA GLY A 132 11.42 8.83 1.24
C GLY A 132 12.12 10.17 1.02
N VAL A 133 11.39 11.29 1.05
CA VAL A 133 11.95 12.66 0.93
C VAL A 133 12.87 12.98 2.10
N HIS A 134 12.51 12.60 3.33
CA HIS A 134 13.36 12.81 4.49
C HIS A 134 14.70 12.06 4.31
N ILE A 135 14.66 10.77 3.95
CA ILE A 135 15.88 9.98 3.71
C ILE A 135 16.73 10.57 2.59
N ALA A 136 16.11 11.04 1.49
CA ALA A 136 16.83 11.64 0.37
C ALA A 136 17.68 12.85 0.77
N LYS A 137 17.25 13.59 1.79
CA LYS A 137 17.94 14.79 2.31
C LYS A 137 19.02 14.48 3.34
N LEU A 138 19.05 13.27 3.90
CA LEU A 138 20.02 12.89 4.93
C LEU A 138 21.40 12.64 4.32
N LYS A 139 22.45 13.00 5.08
CA LYS A 139 23.83 12.61 4.77
C LYS A 139 24.14 11.30 5.50
N PRO A 140 24.77 10.31 4.84
CA PRO A 140 25.07 9.03 5.47
C PRO A 140 26.03 9.22 6.64
N VAL A 141 25.70 8.61 7.79
CA VAL A 141 26.59 8.63 8.95
C VAL A 141 27.70 7.60 8.71
N LYS A 142 28.96 8.04 8.66
CA LYS A 142 30.12 7.14 8.52
C LYS A 142 30.15 6.18 9.71
N ARG A 143 29.97 4.87 9.49
CA ARG A 143 30.19 3.85 10.53
C ARG A 143 31.65 3.92 10.98
N ARG A 144 31.89 4.28 12.23
CA ARG A 144 33.20 4.15 12.87
C ARG A 144 33.31 2.68 13.30
N TYR A 145 34.11 1.90 12.58
CA TYR A 145 34.51 0.57 13.03
C TYR A 145 35.50 0.80 14.18
N THR A 146 35.03 0.63 15.43
CA THR A 146 35.86 0.51 16.64
C THR A 146 35.83 -0.92 17.10
#